data_AF-A0A929K496-F1
#
_entry.id   AF-A0A929K496-F1
#
_cell.length_a   1.000
_cell.length_b   1.000
_cell.length_c   1.000
_cell.angle_alpha   90.00
_cell.angle_beta   90.00
_cell.angle_gamma   90.00
#
_symmetry.space_group_name_H-M   'P 1'
#
loop_
_entity.id
_entity.type
_entity.pdbx_description
1 polymer ?
#
loop_
_entity_poly.entity_id
_entity_poly.type
_entity_poly.pdbx_seq_one_letter_code
_entity_poly.pdbx_strand_id
1 'polypeptide(L)'
;MDLFLSDKYITYTRDTTGWASKETKIPYGKANFVFHGQKRPEYADVLPKIERVEEGDSDTADENQISSFPILDATGEITDMKGGGKNTRKVFQMENGGDLKYLEAKGAQQSATDERQNLRRDIYDETSTPQISMEQISGSSNLPGVTIEMMFLPATNKAKSNQDGDLGMEWQRDLNLLKSCMAVINVGVKSSISMPVKPKFKIELPRNYTEEYDNIVKLVGAGLMSKETAIAQLAFTSDPAVEFERIKQEAAESAKLIQRPVVQTF
;
A
#
# COMPACT_ATOMS: atom_id res chain seq x y z
N MET A 1 0.09 -13.67 34.15
CA MET A 1 -0.19 -14.27 32.83
C MET A 1 -1.63 -14.70 32.88
N ASP A 2 -2.47 -14.12 32.04
CA ASP A 2 -3.90 -14.43 32.05
C ASP A 2 -4.17 -15.70 31.25
N LEU A 3 -5.09 -16.54 31.72
CA LEU A 3 -5.47 -17.80 31.10
C LEU A 3 -6.85 -17.64 30.46
N PHE A 4 -6.93 -17.89 29.16
CA PHE A 4 -8.17 -17.79 28.40
C PHE A 4 -8.62 -19.19 27.96
N LEU A 5 -9.67 -19.71 28.59
CA LEU A 5 -10.31 -20.99 28.26
C LEU A 5 -11.61 -20.73 27.49
N SER A 6 -12.21 -21.79 26.94
CA SER A 6 -13.47 -21.69 26.18
C SER A 6 -14.69 -21.35 27.05
N ASP A 7 -14.65 -21.70 28.33
CA ASP A 7 -15.73 -21.57 29.30
C ASP A 7 -15.51 -20.45 30.31
N LYS A 8 -14.25 -20.05 30.54
CA LYS A 8 -13.86 -19.00 31.48
C LYS A 8 -12.55 -18.34 31.09
N TYR A 9 -12.33 -17.12 31.54
CA TYR A 9 -11.00 -16.53 31.56
C TYR A 9 -10.60 -16.20 33.00
N ILE A 10 -9.32 -16.41 33.31
CA ILE A 10 -8.73 -16.23 34.63
C ILE A 10 -7.69 -15.12 34.50
N THR A 11 -7.92 -14.00 35.16
CA THR A 11 -6.94 -12.92 35.25
C THR A 11 -6.16 -13.02 36.55
N TYR A 12 -4.85 -12.78 36.48
CA TYR A 12 -3.98 -12.79 37.65
C TYR A 12 -3.48 -11.38 37.93
N THR A 13 -3.97 -10.79 39.03
CA THR A 13 -3.52 -9.48 39.50
C THR A 13 -2.60 -9.66 40.70
N ARG A 14 -1.44 -9.01 40.67
CA ARG A 14 -0.52 -8.99 41.81
C ARG A 14 -0.97 -7.92 42.79
N ASP A 15 -1.28 -8.33 44.01
CA ASP A 15 -1.58 -7.45 45.14
C ASP A 15 -0.40 -7.43 46.12
N THR A 16 -0.49 -6.57 47.14
CA THR A 16 0.48 -6.37 48.22
C THR A 16 0.79 -7.63 49.03
N THR A 17 -0.12 -8.62 49.07
CA THR A 17 0.02 -9.88 49.83
C THR A 17 0.27 -11.11 48.96
N GLY A 18 0.26 -10.99 47.62
CA GLY A 18 0.49 -12.14 46.73
C GLY A 18 -0.23 -12.03 45.38
N TRP A 19 -0.36 -13.17 44.70
CA TRP A 19 -1.11 -13.28 43.45
C TRP A 19 -2.59 -13.59 43.75
N ALA A 20 -3.50 -12.72 43.28
CA ALA A 20 -4.94 -12.96 43.31
C ALA A 20 -5.42 -13.38 41.92
N SER A 21 -6.26 -14.41 41.84
CA SER A 21 -6.89 -14.88 40.60
C SER A 21 -8.38 -14.54 40.57
N LYS A 22 -8.87 -13.92 39.48
CA LYS A 22 -10.29 -13.68 39.24
C LYS A 22 -10.77 -14.53 38.08
N GLU A 23 -11.75 -15.40 38.33
CA GLU A 23 -12.41 -16.18 37.28
C GLU A 23 -13.64 -15.44 36.76
N THR A 24 -13.76 -15.31 35.44
CA THR A 24 -14.97 -14.80 34.77
C THR A 24 -15.47 -15.82 33.78
N LYS A 25 -16.74 -16.22 33.91
CA LYS A 25 -17.38 -17.19 33.01
C LYS A 25 -17.72 -16.55 31.65
N ILE A 26 -17.49 -17.32 30.60
CA ILE A 26 -17.79 -16.93 29.22
C ILE A 26 -19.08 -17.62 28.77
N PRO A 27 -20.16 -16.86 28.46
CA PRO A 27 -21.45 -17.45 28.12
C PRO A 27 -21.54 -17.98 26.68
N TYR A 28 -20.65 -17.53 25.79
CA TYR A 28 -20.65 -17.89 24.36
C TYR A 28 -19.77 -19.09 24.00
N GLY A 29 -19.15 -19.75 24.98
CA GLY A 29 -18.47 -21.06 24.81
C GLY A 29 -17.26 -21.06 23.87
N LYS A 30 -16.62 -19.89 23.67
CA LYS A 30 -15.40 -19.74 22.86
C LYS A 30 -14.40 -18.86 23.59
N ALA A 31 -13.12 -19.02 23.28
CA ALA A 31 -12.10 -18.11 23.77
C ALA A 31 -12.40 -16.68 23.30
N ASN A 32 -12.10 -15.71 24.15
CA ASN A 32 -12.36 -14.28 23.95
C ASN A 32 -11.28 -13.57 23.11
N PHE A 33 -10.43 -14.32 22.42
CA PHE A 33 -9.40 -13.79 21.53
C PHE A 33 -9.38 -14.61 20.25
N VAL A 34 -9.03 -13.96 19.14
CA VAL A 34 -8.75 -14.61 17.87
C VAL A 34 -7.27 -14.44 17.58
N PHE A 35 -6.60 -15.56 17.32
CA PHE A 35 -5.17 -15.60 17.07
C PHE A 35 -4.90 -15.50 15.57
N HIS A 36 -4.13 -14.48 15.19
CA HIS A 36 -3.53 -14.34 13.87
C HIS A 36 -2.14 -15.01 13.84
N GLY A 37 -1.97 -15.97 12.93
CA GLY A 37 -0.86 -16.92 12.91
C GLY A 37 0.45 -16.42 12.30
N GLN A 38 0.90 -15.20 12.58
CA GLN A 38 2.12 -14.68 11.96
C GLN A 38 3.40 -15.15 12.68
N LYS A 39 4.11 -16.12 12.10
CA LYS A 39 5.37 -16.66 12.69
C LYS A 39 6.52 -15.67 12.70
N ARG A 40 6.63 -14.83 11.67
CA ARG A 40 7.65 -13.79 11.53
C ARG A 40 7.03 -12.53 10.91
N PRO A 41 7.50 -11.32 11.27
CA PRO A 41 7.12 -10.11 10.56
C PRO A 41 7.41 -10.24 9.06
N GLU A 42 6.56 -9.68 8.20
CA GLU A 42 6.73 -9.80 6.74
C GLU A 42 8.02 -9.14 6.24
N TYR A 43 8.52 -8.12 6.96
CA TYR A 43 9.75 -7.40 6.64
C TYR A 43 11.00 -8.03 7.26
N ALA A 44 10.89 -9.15 7.99
CA ALA A 44 12.01 -9.71 8.74
C ALA A 44 13.21 -10.05 7.85
N ASP A 45 12.96 -10.50 6.62
CA ASP A 45 14.01 -10.91 5.68
C ASP A 45 14.76 -9.70 5.08
N VAL A 46 14.11 -8.52 5.02
CA VAL A 46 14.70 -7.27 4.48
C VAL A 46 15.22 -6.32 5.54
N LEU A 47 15.02 -6.63 6.83
CA LEU A 47 15.41 -5.77 7.96
C LEU A 47 16.89 -5.33 7.89
N PRO A 48 17.88 -6.22 7.62
CA PRO A 48 19.28 -5.79 7.52
C PRO A 48 19.54 -4.78 6.39
N LYS A 49 18.77 -4.87 5.29
CA LYS A 49 18.88 -3.93 4.16
C LYS A 49 18.28 -2.58 4.51
N ILE A 50 17.17 -2.58 5.25
CA ILE A 50 16.54 -1.35 5.76
C ILE A 50 17.50 -0.63 6.69
N GLU A 51 18.05 -1.34 7.68
CA GLU A 51 19.03 -0.79 8.63
C GLU A 51 20.24 -0.19 7.90
N ARG A 52 20.76 -0.87 6.86
CA ARG A 52 21.88 -0.36 6.05
C ARG A 52 21.53 0.92 5.28
N VAL A 53 20.31 1.03 4.76
CA VAL A 53 19.84 2.25 4.09
C VAL A 53 19.70 3.39 5.09
N GLU A 54 19.17 3.14 6.29
CA GLU A 54 19.03 4.14 7.35
C GLU A 54 20.39 4.65 7.83
N GLU A 55 21.36 3.75 8.03
CA GLU A 55 22.74 4.11 8.35
C GLU A 55 23.36 4.97 7.25
N GLY A 56 23.26 4.55 5.98
CA GLY A 56 23.79 5.30 4.85
C GLY A 56 23.14 6.68 4.65
N ASP A 57 21.84 6.82 4.96
CA ASP A 57 21.14 8.11 4.93
C ASP A 57 21.60 9.03 6.08
N SER A 58 21.83 8.46 7.28
CA SER A 58 22.38 9.19 8.43
C SER A 58 23.80 9.69 8.14
N ASP A 59 24.69 8.82 7.68
CA ASP A 59 26.08 9.16 7.37
C ASP A 59 26.16 10.22 6.27
N THR A 60 25.32 10.09 5.22
CA THR A 60 25.25 11.09 4.15
C THR A 60 24.78 12.45 4.68
N ALA A 61 23.86 12.48 5.65
CA ALA A 61 23.42 13.72 6.26
C ALA A 61 24.55 14.39 7.06
N ASP A 62 25.33 13.62 7.80
CA ASP A 62 26.49 14.12 8.55
C ASP A 62 27.61 14.62 7.61
N GLU A 63 27.92 13.87 6.55
CA GLU A 63 28.87 14.29 5.51
C GLU A 63 28.44 15.60 4.83
N ASN A 64 27.14 15.77 4.56
CA ASN A 64 26.61 17.02 3.98
C ASN A 64 26.75 18.21 4.95
N GLN A 65 26.57 18.00 6.25
CA GLN A 65 26.82 19.05 7.25
C GLN A 65 28.30 19.42 7.34
N ILE A 66 29.19 18.42 7.33
CA ILE A 66 30.65 18.66 7.42
C ILE A 66 31.17 19.32 6.13
N SER A 67 30.76 18.83 4.97
CA SER A 67 31.18 19.37 3.66
C SER A 67 30.67 20.79 3.40
N SER A 68 29.61 21.23 4.10
CA SER A 68 29.19 22.64 4.13
C SER A 68 30.28 23.58 4.70
N PHE A 69 31.27 23.04 5.42
CA PHE A 69 32.46 23.74 5.88
C PHE A 69 33.72 23.14 5.22
N PRO A 70 33.99 23.46 3.95
CA PRO A 70 35.05 22.79 3.20
C PRO A 70 36.43 23.09 3.79
N ILE A 71 37.25 22.05 3.90
CA ILE A 71 38.64 22.16 4.36
C ILE A 71 39.51 22.59 3.19
N LEU A 72 40.29 23.64 3.40
CA LEU A 72 41.31 24.11 2.47
C LEU A 72 42.61 23.36 2.75
N ASP A 73 43.09 22.61 1.76
CA ASP A 73 44.41 22.01 1.75
C ASP A 73 45.40 22.95 1.03
N ALA A 74 46.48 23.30 1.71
CA ALA A 74 47.46 24.27 1.25
C ALA A 74 48.81 23.57 1.07
N THR A 75 49.33 23.60 -0.15
CA THR A 75 50.65 23.03 -0.48
C THR A 75 51.66 24.17 -0.63
N GLY A 76 52.62 24.26 0.29
CA GLY A 76 53.64 25.34 0.34
C GLY A 76 53.56 26.19 1.60
N GLU A 77 54.36 27.26 1.67
CA GLU A 77 54.41 28.17 2.83
C GLU A 77 53.44 29.35 2.62
N ILE A 78 52.59 29.62 3.63
CA ILE A 78 51.63 30.73 3.61
C ILE A 78 52.32 31.97 4.17
N THR A 79 52.54 32.96 3.32
CA THR A 79 53.33 34.15 3.67
C THR A 79 52.47 35.28 4.25
N ASP A 80 51.21 35.40 3.82
CA ASP A 80 50.27 36.40 4.32
C ASP A 80 48.82 35.90 4.28
N MET A 81 48.02 36.28 5.27
CA MET A 81 46.59 35.98 5.38
C MET A 81 45.81 37.28 5.59
N LYS A 82 45.00 37.67 4.61
CA LYS A 82 44.15 38.88 4.69
C LYS A 82 42.67 38.55 4.69
N GLY A 83 41.92 39.26 5.54
CA GLY A 83 40.47 39.11 5.70
C GLY A 83 40.09 38.05 6.75
N GLY A 84 38.87 38.15 7.29
CA GLY A 84 38.42 37.27 8.38
C GLY A 84 37.19 37.71 9.17
N GLY A 85 36.42 38.70 8.70
CA GLY A 85 35.13 39.06 9.28
C GLY A 85 33.96 38.29 8.68
N LYS A 86 32.82 38.25 9.38
CA LYS A 86 31.52 37.78 8.84
C LYS A 86 31.28 38.45 7.49
N ASN A 87 31.36 37.68 6.39
CA ASN A 87 31.16 38.10 4.99
C ASN A 87 32.36 38.70 4.24
N THR A 88 33.60 38.50 4.69
CA THR A 88 34.80 38.84 3.88
C THR A 88 35.52 37.59 3.39
N ARG A 89 35.89 37.55 2.11
CA ARG A 89 36.68 36.45 1.53
C ARG A 89 38.09 36.49 2.14
N LYS A 90 38.56 35.35 2.65
CA LYS A 90 39.95 35.17 3.05
C LYS A 90 40.80 34.99 1.79
N VAL A 91 41.85 35.79 1.66
CA VAL A 91 42.83 35.67 0.58
C VAL A 91 44.14 35.20 1.19
N PHE A 92 44.71 34.15 0.59
CA PHE A 92 45.99 33.56 1.00
C PHE A 92 47.04 33.86 -0.05
N GLN A 93 48.21 34.32 0.38
CA GLN A 93 49.38 34.49 -0.47
C GLN A 93 50.36 33.34 -0.20
N MET A 94 50.74 32.61 -1.26
CA MET A 94 51.66 31.47 -1.17
C MET A 94 52.98 31.75 -1.89
N GLU A 95 54.07 31.23 -1.36
CA GLU A 95 55.41 31.36 -1.94
C GLU A 95 55.75 30.17 -2.88
N ASN A 96 56.69 30.36 -3.81
CA ASN A 96 57.24 29.30 -4.69
C ASN A 96 56.23 28.45 -5.49
N GLY A 97 55.13 29.05 -5.95
CA GLY A 97 54.13 28.35 -6.77
C GLY A 97 53.23 27.39 -5.99
N GLY A 98 53.05 27.63 -4.69
CA GLY A 98 52.10 26.89 -3.85
C GLY A 98 50.66 26.94 -4.35
N ASP A 99 49.92 25.87 -4.07
CA ASP A 99 48.54 25.67 -4.54
C ASP A 99 47.59 25.43 -3.37
N LEU A 100 46.38 25.97 -3.48
CA LEU A 100 45.29 25.82 -2.51
C LEU A 100 44.16 25.06 -3.18
N LYS A 101 43.85 23.88 -2.66
CA LYS A 101 42.75 23.05 -3.16
C LYS A 101 41.75 22.82 -2.05
N TYR A 102 40.47 22.78 -2.43
CA TYR A 102 39.47 22.20 -1.55
C TYR A 102 39.68 20.69 -1.52
N LEU A 103 39.67 20.12 -0.32
CA LEU A 103 39.72 18.67 -0.16
C LEU A 103 38.37 18.09 -0.58
N GLU A 104 38.32 17.49 -1.77
CA GLU A 104 37.12 16.82 -2.29
C GLU A 104 37.30 15.31 -2.23
N ALA A 105 36.34 14.61 -1.62
CA ALA A 105 36.24 13.16 -1.71
C ALA A 105 35.76 12.78 -3.12
N LYS A 106 36.66 12.44 -4.03
CA LYS A 106 36.29 12.06 -5.40
C LYS A 106 35.73 10.64 -5.43
N GLY A 107 34.47 10.49 -5.82
CA GLY A 107 33.85 9.22 -6.21
C GLY A 107 33.00 8.52 -5.14
N ALA A 108 33.10 8.91 -3.86
CA ALA A 108 32.32 8.28 -2.78
C ALA A 108 30.79 8.51 -2.95
N GLN A 109 30.38 9.69 -3.40
CA GLN A 109 28.98 10.08 -3.53
C GLN A 109 28.22 9.26 -4.59
N GLN A 110 28.87 8.90 -5.70
CA GLN A 110 28.21 8.11 -6.75
C GLN A 110 28.00 6.67 -6.27
N SER A 111 29.03 6.05 -5.68
CA SER A 111 28.92 4.68 -5.15
C SER A 111 27.88 4.57 -4.03
N ALA A 112 27.82 5.55 -3.12
CA ALA A 112 26.79 5.59 -2.08
C ALA A 112 25.37 5.76 -2.66
N THR A 113 25.22 6.53 -3.73
CA THR A 113 23.93 6.70 -4.42
C THR A 113 23.50 5.40 -5.10
N ASP A 114 24.42 4.73 -5.79
CA ASP A 114 24.16 3.46 -6.48
C ASP A 114 23.84 2.34 -5.47
N GLU A 115 24.56 2.25 -4.35
CA GLU A 115 24.28 1.33 -3.25
C GLU A 115 22.87 1.56 -2.69
N ARG A 116 22.53 2.82 -2.37
CA ARG A 116 21.20 3.20 -1.88
C ARG A 116 20.09 2.81 -2.86
N GLN A 117 20.29 3.06 -4.16
CA GLN A 117 19.29 2.71 -5.18
C GLN A 117 19.12 1.20 -5.31
N ASN A 118 20.20 0.44 -5.31
CA ASN A 118 20.16 -1.02 -5.37
C ASN A 118 19.48 -1.60 -4.13
N LEU A 119 19.84 -1.15 -2.92
CA LEU A 119 19.22 -1.62 -1.68
C LEU A 119 17.72 -1.33 -1.65
N ARG A 120 17.28 -0.12 -2.02
CA ARG A 120 15.84 0.19 -2.08
C ARG A 120 15.10 -0.70 -3.08
N ARG A 121 15.65 -0.90 -4.29
CA ARG A 121 15.05 -1.81 -5.29
C ARG A 121 14.92 -3.22 -4.73
N ASP A 122 16.01 -3.76 -4.18
CA ASP A 122 16.03 -5.13 -3.66
C ASP A 122 15.05 -5.30 -2.48
N ILE A 123 14.87 -4.28 -1.63
CA ILE A 123 13.85 -4.29 -0.57
C ILE A 123 12.45 -4.43 -1.16
N TYR A 124 12.09 -3.61 -2.16
CA TYR A 124 10.76 -3.65 -2.79
C TYR A 124 10.51 -4.98 -3.52
N ASP A 125 11.52 -5.50 -4.22
CA ASP A 125 11.44 -6.78 -4.93
C ASP A 125 11.24 -7.95 -3.96
N GLU A 126 12.01 -8.00 -2.87
CA GLU A 126 11.92 -9.08 -1.87
C GLU A 126 10.64 -9.00 -1.02
N THR A 127 10.12 -7.80 -0.72
CA THR A 127 8.83 -7.67 -0.01
C THR A 127 7.63 -7.86 -0.92
N SER A 128 7.84 -8.02 -2.24
CA SER A 128 6.79 -8.04 -3.27
C SER A 128 5.93 -6.77 -3.23
N THR A 129 6.56 -5.62 -2.92
CA THR A 129 5.89 -4.33 -2.81
C THR A 129 6.10 -3.55 -4.11
N PRO A 130 5.04 -3.18 -4.84
CA PRO A 130 5.18 -2.46 -6.10
C PRO A 130 5.81 -1.08 -5.85
N GLN A 131 6.93 -0.82 -6.49
CA GLN A 131 7.56 0.50 -6.45
C GLN A 131 6.82 1.43 -7.41
N ILE A 132 6.05 2.36 -6.85
CA ILE A 132 5.29 3.33 -7.63
C ILE A 132 5.73 4.72 -7.19
N SER A 133 6.68 5.31 -7.91
CA SER A 133 6.98 6.72 -7.72
C SER A 133 6.01 7.58 -8.52
N MET A 134 5.65 8.74 -7.96
CA MET A 134 4.80 9.71 -8.65
C MET A 134 5.43 10.17 -9.98
N GLU A 135 6.77 10.21 -10.07
CA GLU A 135 7.47 10.53 -11.32
C GLU A 135 7.23 9.48 -12.42
N GLN A 136 7.24 8.18 -12.07
CA GLN A 136 6.99 7.09 -13.03
C GLN A 136 5.56 7.14 -13.59
N ILE A 137 4.60 7.55 -12.77
CA ILE A 137 3.20 7.76 -13.20
C ILE A 137 3.09 9.02 -14.07
N SER A 138 3.80 10.11 -13.72
CA SER A 138 3.67 11.41 -14.41
C SER A 138 4.16 11.40 -15.87
N GLY A 139 5.16 10.58 -16.20
CA GLY A 139 5.61 10.37 -17.59
C GLY A 139 4.70 9.47 -18.41
N SER A 140 3.75 8.81 -17.75
CA SER A 140 2.91 7.76 -18.30
C SER A 140 1.44 8.15 -18.15
N SER A 141 1.04 9.25 -18.80
CA SER A 141 -0.30 9.84 -18.70
C SER A 141 -1.46 8.90 -19.07
N ASN A 142 -1.17 7.70 -19.58
CA ASN A 142 -2.15 6.65 -19.80
C ASN A 142 -1.50 5.25 -19.75
N LEU A 143 -1.08 4.78 -18.57
CA LEU A 143 -0.66 3.39 -18.42
C LEU A 143 -1.83 2.46 -18.81
N PRO A 144 -1.61 1.49 -19.71
CA PRO A 144 -2.59 0.45 -19.99
C PRO A 144 -2.97 -0.29 -18.71
N GLY A 145 -4.25 -0.64 -18.54
CA GLY A 145 -4.75 -1.34 -17.35
C GLY A 145 -4.01 -2.67 -17.10
N VAL A 146 -3.64 -3.37 -18.18
CA VAL A 146 -2.84 -4.61 -18.11
C VAL A 146 -1.45 -4.36 -17.49
N THR A 147 -0.82 -3.21 -17.77
CA THR A 147 0.48 -2.87 -17.19
C THR A 147 0.36 -2.64 -15.68
N ILE A 148 -0.72 -1.99 -15.23
CA ILE A 148 -1.01 -1.82 -13.81
C ILE A 148 -1.17 -3.20 -13.15
N GLU A 149 -1.98 -4.10 -13.73
CA GLU A 149 -2.14 -5.46 -13.19
C GLU A 149 -0.82 -6.23 -13.10
N MET A 150 0.06 -6.11 -14.11
CA MET A 150 1.39 -6.73 -14.10
C MET A 150 2.30 -6.15 -13.01
N MET A 151 2.29 -4.83 -12.79
CA MET A 151 3.08 -4.18 -11.73
C MET A 151 2.66 -4.65 -10.33
N PHE A 152 1.35 -4.85 -10.12
CA PHE A 152 0.81 -5.32 -8.84
C PHE A 152 0.76 -6.85 -8.71
N LEU A 153 1.14 -7.62 -9.73
CA LEU A 153 1.01 -9.08 -9.73
C LEU A 153 1.69 -9.76 -8.52
N PRO A 154 2.94 -9.43 -8.14
CA PRO A 154 3.57 -10.03 -6.96
C PRO A 154 2.79 -9.72 -5.67
N ALA A 155 2.35 -8.48 -5.50
CA ALA A 155 1.57 -8.04 -4.35
C ALA A 155 0.20 -8.73 -4.28
N THR A 156 -0.49 -8.86 -5.42
CA THR A 156 -1.78 -9.55 -5.47
C THR A 156 -1.64 -11.04 -5.18
N ASN A 157 -0.58 -11.69 -5.65
CA ASN A 157 -0.29 -13.09 -5.34
C ASN A 157 0.00 -13.28 -3.84
N LYS A 158 0.81 -12.39 -3.24
CA LYS A 158 1.06 -12.38 -1.80
C LYS A 158 -0.24 -12.18 -1.01
N ALA A 159 -1.08 -11.22 -1.41
CA ALA A 159 -2.38 -10.98 -0.79
C ALA A 159 -3.32 -12.19 -0.89
N LYS A 160 -3.39 -12.87 -2.05
CA LYS A 160 -4.17 -14.11 -2.22
C LYS A 160 -3.64 -15.23 -1.33
N SER A 161 -2.32 -15.42 -1.27
CA SER A 161 -1.71 -16.40 -0.38
C SER A 161 -2.05 -16.14 1.08
N ASN A 162 -2.04 -14.87 1.51
CA ASN A 162 -2.43 -14.50 2.87
C ASN A 162 -3.92 -14.76 3.12
N GLN A 163 -4.79 -14.45 2.14
CA GLN A 163 -6.24 -14.71 2.20
C GLN A 163 -6.56 -16.21 2.31
N ASP A 164 -5.83 -17.08 1.60
CA ASP A 164 -6.00 -18.54 1.69
C ASP A 164 -5.37 -19.12 2.97
N GLY A 165 -4.39 -18.43 3.54
CA GLY A 165 -3.67 -18.81 4.75
C GLY A 165 -4.24 -18.21 6.03
N ASP A 166 -3.37 -17.58 6.82
CA ASP A 166 -3.67 -17.14 8.19
C ASP A 166 -4.75 -16.07 8.27
N LEU A 167 -4.81 -15.15 7.29
CA LEU A 167 -5.82 -14.08 7.26
C LEU A 167 -7.22 -14.67 7.04
N GLY A 168 -7.38 -15.59 6.09
CA GLY A 168 -8.67 -16.25 5.86
C GLY A 168 -9.14 -17.04 7.07
N MET A 169 -8.21 -17.75 7.72
CA MET A 169 -8.49 -18.49 8.95
C MET A 169 -8.90 -17.57 10.10
N GLU A 170 -8.24 -16.43 10.27
CA GLU A 170 -8.58 -15.40 11.27
C GLU A 170 -10.00 -14.89 11.06
N TRP A 171 -10.33 -14.38 9.87
CA TRP A 171 -11.68 -13.89 9.58
C TRP A 171 -12.75 -14.97 9.73
N GLN A 172 -12.42 -16.22 9.37
CA GLN A 172 -13.32 -17.34 9.61
C GLN A 172 -13.55 -17.60 11.10
N ARG A 173 -12.52 -17.47 11.93
CA ARG A 173 -12.60 -17.59 13.41
C ARG A 173 -13.39 -16.43 14.00
N ASP A 174 -13.18 -15.19 13.54
CA ASP A 174 -13.93 -14.01 13.96
C ASP A 174 -15.42 -14.14 13.66
N LEU A 175 -15.79 -14.53 12.44
CA LEU A 175 -17.19 -14.77 12.07
C LEU A 175 -17.82 -15.86 12.95
N ASN A 176 -17.05 -16.88 13.30
CA ASN A 176 -17.49 -17.96 14.18
C ASN A 176 -17.61 -17.50 15.64
N LEU A 177 -16.77 -16.60 16.11
CA LEU A 177 -16.87 -15.96 17.42
C LEU A 177 -18.11 -15.06 17.48
N LEU A 178 -18.27 -14.18 16.49
CA LEU A 178 -19.40 -13.26 16.37
C LEU A 178 -20.74 -14.00 16.37
N LYS A 179 -20.87 -15.08 15.58
CA LYS A 179 -22.06 -15.95 15.59
C LYS A 179 -22.39 -16.49 16.98
N SER A 180 -21.36 -16.87 17.75
CA SER A 180 -21.54 -17.43 19.10
C SER A 180 -21.98 -16.36 20.09
N CYS A 181 -21.40 -15.15 20.00
CA CYS A 181 -21.81 -14.00 20.79
C CYS A 181 -23.24 -13.56 20.46
N MET A 182 -23.59 -13.47 19.17
CA MET A 182 -24.94 -13.09 18.73
C MET A 182 -26.01 -14.05 19.22
N ALA A 183 -25.73 -15.35 19.25
CA ALA A 183 -26.67 -16.35 19.75
C ALA A 183 -26.95 -16.26 21.26
N VAL A 184 -26.01 -15.69 22.03
CA VAL A 184 -26.22 -15.39 23.47
C VAL A 184 -27.07 -14.14 23.64
N ILE A 185 -26.84 -13.11 22.82
CA ILE A 185 -27.58 -11.84 22.89
C ILE A 185 -29.02 -12.01 22.41
N ASN A 186 -29.22 -12.72 21.29
CA ASN A 186 -30.52 -12.94 20.69
C ASN A 186 -30.74 -14.44 20.44
N VAL A 187 -31.59 -15.06 21.26
CA VAL A 187 -31.91 -16.49 21.17
C VAL A 187 -32.58 -16.85 19.84
N GLY A 188 -33.27 -15.91 19.19
CA GLY A 188 -33.93 -16.11 17.90
C GLY A 188 -32.96 -16.40 16.75
N VAL A 189 -31.71 -15.96 16.85
CA VAL A 189 -30.67 -16.21 15.83
C VAL A 189 -29.78 -17.41 16.15
N LYS A 190 -30.12 -18.22 17.16
CA LYS A 190 -29.29 -19.36 17.58
C LYS A 190 -29.08 -20.41 16.47
N SER A 191 -30.03 -20.54 15.54
CA SER A 191 -29.90 -21.39 14.34
C SER A 191 -28.78 -20.91 13.39
N SER A 192 -28.37 -19.65 13.45
CA SER A 192 -27.30 -19.10 12.60
C SER A 192 -25.91 -19.64 12.95
N ILE A 193 -25.72 -20.24 14.14
CA ILE A 193 -24.43 -20.83 14.54
C ILE A 193 -24.00 -21.92 13.55
N SER A 194 -24.94 -22.74 13.08
CA SER A 194 -24.68 -23.81 12.10
C SER A 194 -24.58 -23.32 10.65
N MET A 195 -24.81 -22.03 10.40
CA MET A 195 -24.72 -21.47 9.04
C MET A 195 -23.25 -21.38 8.59
N PRO A 196 -22.88 -22.00 7.46
CA PRO A 196 -21.55 -21.85 6.89
C PRO A 196 -21.43 -20.45 6.29
N VAL A 197 -20.73 -19.57 7.00
CA VAL A 197 -20.40 -18.22 6.53
C VAL A 197 -18.92 -18.22 6.19
N LYS A 198 -18.60 -17.92 4.93
CA LYS A 198 -17.21 -17.80 4.45
C LYS A 198 -16.90 -16.33 4.14
N PRO A 199 -15.74 -15.82 4.56
CA PRO A 199 -15.31 -14.49 4.13
C PRO A 199 -15.06 -14.50 2.63
N LYS A 200 -15.49 -13.44 1.94
CA LYS A 200 -15.18 -13.20 0.53
C LYS A 200 -14.32 -11.96 0.45
N PHE A 201 -13.05 -12.14 0.10
CA PHE A 201 -12.12 -11.04 -0.08
C PHE A 201 -12.19 -10.52 -1.52
N LYS A 202 -12.07 -9.22 -1.69
CA LYS A 202 -11.90 -8.55 -2.98
C LYS A 202 -10.61 -7.73 -2.92
N ILE A 203 -9.74 -7.93 -3.89
CA ILE A 203 -8.53 -7.12 -4.05
C ILE A 203 -8.90 -6.00 -5.00
N GLU A 204 -8.81 -4.76 -4.53
CA GLU A 204 -9.03 -3.57 -5.36
C GLU A 204 -7.68 -3.13 -5.94
N LEU A 205 -7.60 -3.10 -7.26
CA LEU A 205 -6.46 -2.55 -8.00
C LEU A 205 -6.85 -1.20 -8.60
N PRO A 206 -5.88 -0.27 -8.79
CA PRO A 206 -6.12 0.91 -9.61
C PRO A 206 -6.56 0.48 -11.02
N ARG A 207 -7.62 1.12 -11.55
CA ARG A 207 -8.21 0.76 -12.86
C ARG A 207 -8.13 1.95 -13.80
N ASN A 208 -7.85 1.68 -15.08
CA ASN A 208 -8.02 2.65 -16.14
C ASN A 208 -9.47 2.60 -16.63
N TYR A 209 -10.31 3.46 -16.05
CA TYR A 209 -11.73 3.51 -16.37
C TYR A 209 -12.00 3.79 -17.85
N THR A 210 -11.18 4.64 -18.50
CA THR A 210 -11.33 4.98 -19.92
C THR A 210 -11.18 3.73 -20.80
N GLU A 211 -10.11 2.96 -20.59
CA GLU A 211 -9.86 1.73 -21.34
C GLU A 211 -10.93 0.66 -21.05
N GLU A 212 -11.35 0.53 -19.79
CA GLU A 212 -12.40 -0.40 -19.42
C GLU A 212 -13.72 -0.08 -20.12
N TYR A 213 -14.14 1.19 -20.15
CA TYR A 213 -15.37 1.60 -20.82
C TYR A 213 -15.30 1.36 -22.33
N ASP A 214 -14.18 1.70 -22.97
CA ASP A 214 -13.96 1.43 -24.40
C ASP A 214 -14.04 -0.07 -24.72
N ASN A 215 -13.47 -0.92 -23.85
CA ASN A 215 -13.53 -2.37 -24.01
C ASN A 215 -14.95 -2.91 -23.84
N ILE A 216 -15.71 -2.42 -22.86
CA ILE A 216 -17.11 -2.80 -22.67
C ILE A 216 -17.95 -2.42 -23.90
N VAL A 217 -17.79 -1.20 -24.43
CA VAL A 217 -18.50 -0.75 -25.64
C VAL A 217 -18.16 -1.62 -26.85
N LYS A 218 -16.88 -1.97 -27.04
CA LYS A 218 -16.44 -2.88 -28.13
C LYS A 218 -17.04 -4.27 -28.00
N LEU A 219 -17.08 -4.85 -26.79
CA LEU A 219 -17.63 -6.19 -26.56
C LEU A 219 -19.14 -6.25 -26.78
N VAL A 220 -19.87 -5.21 -26.37
CA VAL A 220 -21.30 -5.07 -26.67
C VAL A 220 -21.53 -4.88 -28.17
N GLY A 221 -20.72 -4.03 -28.84
CA GLY A 221 -20.80 -3.81 -30.28
C GLY A 221 -20.49 -5.06 -31.11
N ALA A 222 -19.58 -5.92 -30.63
CA ALA A 222 -19.25 -7.21 -31.25
C ALA A 222 -20.29 -8.32 -30.95
N GLY A 223 -21.29 -8.05 -30.11
CA GLY A 223 -22.31 -9.03 -29.71
C GLY A 223 -21.82 -10.13 -28.77
N LEU A 224 -20.62 -9.97 -28.17
CA LEU A 224 -20.03 -10.93 -27.23
C LEU A 224 -20.52 -10.73 -25.79
N MET A 225 -21.06 -9.54 -25.48
CA MET A 225 -21.58 -9.20 -24.16
C MET A 225 -23.00 -8.64 -24.27
N SER A 226 -23.88 -9.07 -23.36
CA SER A 226 -25.22 -8.50 -23.27
C SER A 226 -25.18 -7.07 -22.72
N LYS A 227 -26.11 -6.22 -23.17
CA LYS A 227 -26.24 -4.84 -22.66
C LYS A 227 -26.52 -4.81 -21.16
N GLU A 228 -27.25 -5.80 -20.65
CA GLU A 228 -27.57 -5.94 -19.22
C GLU A 228 -26.33 -6.22 -18.37
N THR A 229 -25.48 -7.15 -18.82
CA THR A 229 -24.20 -7.46 -18.16
C THR A 229 -23.24 -6.27 -18.19
N ALA A 230 -23.21 -5.52 -19.30
CA ALA A 230 -22.40 -4.31 -19.42
C ALA A 230 -22.83 -3.23 -18.41
N ILE A 231 -24.14 -2.98 -18.27
CA ILE A 231 -24.67 -2.00 -17.29
C ILE A 231 -24.35 -2.43 -15.86
N ALA A 232 -24.48 -3.72 -15.55
CA ALA A 232 -24.13 -4.26 -14.24
C ALA A 232 -22.62 -4.10 -13.91
N GLN A 233 -21.76 -4.23 -14.92
CA GLN A 233 -20.31 -4.10 -14.75
C GLN A 233 -19.85 -2.65 -14.61
N LEU A 234 -20.52 -1.72 -15.27
CA LEU A 234 -20.22 -0.28 -15.19
C LEU A 234 -20.53 0.30 -13.79
N ALA A 235 -21.45 -0.31 -13.03
CA ALA A 235 -21.76 0.01 -11.63
C ALA A 235 -22.00 1.51 -11.31
N PHE A 236 -22.35 2.32 -12.32
CA PHE A 236 -22.66 3.75 -12.15
C PHE A 236 -23.95 4.00 -11.39
N THR A 237 -24.82 2.99 -11.34
CA THR A 237 -26.11 3.01 -10.65
C THR A 237 -26.18 1.86 -9.65
N SER A 238 -26.82 2.13 -8.51
CA SER A 238 -27.03 1.16 -7.44
C SER A 238 -27.96 0.02 -7.82
N ASP A 239 -28.82 0.21 -8.84
CA ASP A 239 -29.73 -0.81 -9.37
C ASP A 239 -29.61 -0.94 -10.90
N PRO A 240 -28.78 -1.89 -11.38
CA PRO A 240 -28.59 -2.13 -12.82
C PRO A 240 -29.86 -2.50 -13.59
N ALA A 241 -30.81 -3.17 -12.92
CA ALA A 241 -32.07 -3.59 -13.54
C ALA A 241 -32.99 -2.41 -13.88
N VAL A 242 -33.03 -1.38 -13.01
CA VAL A 242 -33.82 -0.18 -13.23
C VAL A 242 -33.23 0.64 -14.38
N GLU A 243 -31.89 0.74 -14.42
CA GLU A 243 -31.20 1.47 -15.49
C GLU A 243 -31.41 0.82 -16.86
N PHE A 244 -31.43 -0.51 -16.92
CA PHE A 244 -31.74 -1.22 -18.17
C PHE A 244 -33.14 -0.93 -18.70
N GLU A 245 -34.14 -0.86 -17.81
CA GLU A 245 -35.51 -0.49 -18.20
C GLU A 245 -35.62 0.96 -18.66
N ARG A 246 -34.89 1.90 -18.05
CA ARG A 246 -34.83 3.30 -18.52
C ARG A 246 -34.22 3.39 -19.92
N ILE A 247 -33.12 2.67 -20.18
CA ILE A 247 -32.48 2.63 -21.50
C ILE A 247 -33.42 2.05 -22.57
N LYS A 248 -34.22 1.02 -22.23
CA LYS A 248 -35.24 0.49 -23.16
C LYS A 248 -36.33 1.52 -23.47
N GLN A 249 -36.78 2.27 -22.46
CA GLN A 249 -37.78 3.33 -22.64
C GLN A 249 -37.23 4.45 -23.54
N GLU A 250 -36.00 4.90 -23.30
CA GLU A 250 -35.32 5.89 -24.15
C GLU A 250 -35.10 5.37 -25.59
N ALA A 251 -34.74 4.10 -25.77
CA ALA A 251 -34.61 3.48 -27.08
C ALA A 251 -35.97 3.39 -27.82
N ALA A 252 -37.05 3.11 -27.11
CA ALA A 252 -38.39 3.07 -27.69
C ALA A 252 -38.91 4.47 -28.05
N GLU A 253 -38.60 5.49 -27.25
CA GLU A 253 -38.95 6.89 -27.54
C GLU A 253 -38.15 7.46 -28.72
N SER A 254 -36.84 7.19 -28.77
CA SER A 254 -35.99 7.57 -29.91
C SER A 254 -36.39 6.86 -31.21
N ALA A 255 -36.79 5.59 -31.15
CA ALA A 255 -37.33 4.88 -32.32
C ALA A 255 -38.64 5.50 -32.84
N LYS A 256 -39.51 6.02 -31.95
CA LYS A 256 -40.73 6.75 -32.35
C LYS A 256 -40.44 8.11 -32.99
N LEU A 257 -39.36 8.78 -32.58
CA LEU A 257 -38.94 10.07 -33.16
C LEU A 257 -38.39 9.93 -34.59
N ILE A 258 -37.71 8.82 -34.90
CA ILE A 258 -37.17 8.52 -36.25
C ILE A 258 -38.31 8.19 -37.24
N GLN A 259 -39.45 7.68 -36.77
CA GLN A 259 -40.59 7.30 -37.61
C GLN A 259 -41.55 8.45 -37.97
N ARG A 260 -41.32 9.70 -37.55
CA ARG A 260 -42.11 10.84 -38.07
C ARG A 260 -41.62 11.15 -39.49
N PRO A 261 -42.40 10.87 -40.56
CA PRO A 261 -42.03 11.31 -41.89
C PRO A 261 -41.94 12.84 -41.88
N VAL A 262 -40.86 13.38 -42.44
CA VAL A 262 -40.78 14.79 -42.80
C VAL A 262 -41.90 15.02 -43.83
N VAL A 263 -43.02 15.55 -43.38
CA VAL A 263 -44.07 16.03 -44.28
C VAL A 263 -43.45 17.21 -45.03
N GLN A 264 -42.95 16.95 -46.24
CA GLN A 264 -42.67 18.01 -47.20
C GLN A 264 -44.01 18.66 -47.54
N THR A 265 -44.25 19.81 -46.94
CA THR A 265 -45.31 20.73 -47.36
C THR A 265 -44.90 21.30 -48.73
N PHE A 266 -45.60 20.87 -49.77
CA PHE A 266 -45.66 21.57 -51.07
C PHE A 266 -46.71 22.68 -51.00
#